data_AF-A0A239EVN9-F1
#
_entry.id   AF-A0A239EVN9-F1
#
_cell.length_a   1.000
_cell.length_b   1.000
_cell.length_c   1.000
_cell.angle_alpha   90.00
_cell.angle_beta   90.00
_cell.angle_gamma   90.00
#
_symmetry.space_group_name_H-M   'P 1'
#
loop_
_entity.id
_entity.type
_entity.pdbx_description
1 polymer ?
#
loop_
_entity_poly.entity_id
_entity_poly.type
_entity_poly.pdbx_seq_one_letter_code
_entity_poly.pdbx_strand_id
1 'polypeptide(L)'
;MHPVFRALHVSDMQREQIQNIGRNQAARLNDLYRTLASAKTALAALTRNGQFHDTQAKPHTDRLGAAMAEIALVRARSESEVIALLTPQQRQRLDQLRRQGTLDPATSIE
;
A
#
# COMPACT_ATOMS: atom_id res chain seq x y z
N MET A 1 10.16 9.02 -7.95
CA MET A 1 9.32 10.09 -7.36
C MET A 1 7.89 9.85 -7.82
N HIS A 2 6.90 9.85 -6.91
CA HIS A 2 5.51 9.61 -7.31
C HIS A 2 5.01 10.75 -8.23
N PRO A 3 4.51 10.49 -9.45
CA PRO A 3 4.14 11.51 -10.44
C PRO A 3 3.19 12.59 -9.89
N VAL A 4 2.32 12.19 -8.97
CA VAL A 4 1.35 13.03 -8.25
C VAL A 4 1.96 14.24 -7.59
N PHE A 5 3.07 14.06 -6.85
CA PHE A 5 3.63 15.14 -6.05
C PHE A 5 4.22 16.24 -6.92
N ARG A 6 4.62 15.90 -8.16
CA ARG A 6 5.03 16.88 -9.16
C ARG A 6 3.83 17.69 -9.67
N ALA A 7 2.70 17.02 -9.90
CA ALA A 7 1.47 17.66 -10.37
C ALA A 7 0.77 18.53 -9.31
N LEU A 8 1.07 18.31 -8.02
CA LEU A 8 0.55 19.10 -6.89
C LEU A 8 1.44 20.28 -6.48
N HIS A 9 2.60 20.47 -7.12
CA HIS A 9 3.56 21.53 -6.77
C HIS A 9 3.87 21.57 -5.25
N VAL A 10 4.16 20.41 -4.65
CA VAL A 10 4.49 20.34 -3.21
C VAL A 10 5.82 21.06 -2.93
N SER A 11 5.86 21.84 -1.86
CA SER A 11 7.07 22.55 -1.42
C SER A 11 8.16 21.56 -0.98
N ASP A 12 9.41 22.04 -0.85
CA ASP A 12 10.52 21.20 -0.38
C ASP A 12 10.28 20.71 1.06
N MET A 13 9.72 21.55 1.92
CA MET A 13 9.31 21.18 3.27
C MET A 13 8.22 20.11 3.30
N GLN A 14 7.15 20.27 2.49
CA GLN A 14 6.11 19.25 2.36
C GLN A 14 6.70 17.93 1.82
N ARG A 15 7.64 18.02 0.87
CA ARG A 15 8.29 16.85 0.27
C ARG A 15 9.09 16.06 1.30
N GLU A 16 9.85 16.74 2.15
CA GLU A 16 10.60 16.08 3.22
C GLU A 16 9.67 15.36 4.20
N GLN A 17 8.57 16.00 4.61
CA GLN A 17 7.57 15.40 5.49
C GLN A 17 6.91 14.16 4.84
N ILE A 18 6.54 14.24 3.56
CA ILE A 18 5.99 13.10 2.80
C ILE A 18 6.99 11.94 2.74
N GLN A 19 8.27 12.23 2.48
CA GLN A 19 9.31 11.19 2.48
C GLN A 19 9.50 10.57 3.86
N ASN A 20 9.41 11.37 4.92
CA ASN A 20 9.52 10.88 6.29
C ASN A 20 8.38 9.91 6.63
N ILE A 21 7.14 10.24 6.27
CA ILE A 21 5.98 9.33 6.41
C ILE A 21 6.28 8.00 5.72
N GLY A 22 6.76 8.04 4.47
CA GLY A 22 7.12 6.83 3.73
C GLY A 22 8.23 6.00 4.40
N ARG A 23 9.32 6.65 4.84
CA ARG A 23 10.43 5.98 5.53
C ARG A 23 10.00 5.32 6.84
N ASN A 24 9.14 6.00 7.62
CA ASN A 24 8.65 5.48 8.90
C ASN A 24 7.88 4.17 8.75
N GLN A 25 7.18 3.98 7.63
CA GLN A 25 6.37 2.78 7.38
C GLN A 25 7.10 1.72 6.55
N ALA A 26 8.25 2.01 5.97
CA ALA A 26 8.94 1.15 5.01
C ALA A 26 9.28 -0.24 5.60
N ALA A 27 9.84 -0.28 6.81
CA ALA A 27 10.18 -1.54 7.47
C ALA A 27 8.94 -2.42 7.71
N ARG A 28 7.87 -1.83 8.25
CA ARG A 28 6.60 -2.52 8.48
C ARG A 28 5.99 -3.07 7.20
N LEU A 29 5.96 -2.26 6.13
CA LEU A 29 5.45 -2.70 4.83
C LEU A 29 6.28 -3.86 4.27
N ASN A 30 7.61 -3.78 4.36
CA ASN A 30 8.49 -4.87 3.92
C ASN A 30 8.18 -6.18 4.66
N ASP A 31 8.01 -6.14 5.98
CA ASP A 31 7.69 -7.33 6.77
C ASP A 31 6.31 -7.91 6.42
N LEU A 32 5.32 -7.06 6.17
CA LEU A 32 4.00 -7.47 5.71
C LEU A 32 4.05 -8.11 4.31
N TYR A 33 4.82 -7.55 3.38
CA TYR A 33 5.01 -8.15 2.05
C TYR A 33 5.73 -9.49 2.11
N ARG A 34 6.75 -9.63 2.97
CA ARG A 34 7.41 -10.92 3.21
C ARG A 34 6.45 -11.95 3.78
N THR A 35 5.60 -11.54 4.72
CA THR A 35 4.54 -12.39 5.31
C THR A 35 3.56 -12.85 4.24
N LEU A 36 3.12 -11.94 3.37
CA LEU A 36 2.22 -12.23 2.26
C LEU A 36 2.86 -13.20 1.25
N ALA A 37 4.12 -12.96 0.86
CA ALA A 37 4.86 -13.82 -0.05
C ALA A 37 5.06 -15.23 0.53
N SER A 38 5.46 -15.32 1.80
CA SER A 38 5.63 -16.60 2.50
C SER A 38 4.33 -17.40 2.58
N ALA A 39 3.21 -16.76 2.93
CA ALA A 39 1.90 -17.41 2.98
C ALA A 39 1.46 -17.93 1.61
N LYS A 40 1.66 -17.14 0.54
CA LYS A 40 1.39 -17.56 -0.84
C LYS A 40 2.24 -18.76 -1.26
N THR A 41 3.54 -18.74 -0.96
CA THR A 41 4.46 -19.84 -1.28
C THR A 41 4.07 -21.12 -0.54
N ALA A 42 3.72 -21.04 0.74
CA ALA A 42 3.32 -22.21 1.52
C ALA A 42 2.00 -22.82 1.00
N LEU A 43 1.00 -21.98 0.69
CA LEU A 43 -0.25 -22.45 0.08
C LEU A 43 -0.01 -23.11 -1.28
N ALA A 44 0.82 -22.50 -2.14
CA ALA A 44 1.18 -23.07 -3.43
C ALA A 44 1.94 -24.40 -3.29
N ALA A 45 2.77 -24.56 -2.26
CA ALA A 45 3.47 -25.82 -1.98
C ALA A 45 2.47 -26.94 -1.63
N LEU A 46 1.50 -26.69 -0.75
CA LEU A 46 0.44 -27.65 -0.39
C LEU A 46 -0.39 -28.10 -1.62
N THR A 47 -0.67 -27.20 -2.54
CA THR A 47 -1.36 -27.55 -3.78
C THR A 47 -0.48 -28.39 -4.71
N ARG A 48 0.78 -27.97 -4.92
CA ARG A 48 1.69 -28.62 -5.87
C ARG A 48 2.15 -30.02 -5.45
N ASN A 49 2.28 -30.26 -4.16
CA ASN A 49 2.72 -31.57 -3.63
C ASN A 49 1.53 -32.52 -3.36
N GLY A 50 0.30 -32.12 -3.68
CA GLY A 50 -0.90 -32.94 -3.46
C GLY A 50 -1.32 -33.08 -2.00
N GLN A 51 -0.77 -32.28 -1.08
CA GLN A 51 -1.09 -32.31 0.35
C GLN A 51 -2.14 -31.26 0.74
N PHE A 52 -2.96 -30.83 -0.22
CA PHE A 52 -3.98 -29.82 0.03
C PHE A 52 -5.09 -30.40 0.92
N HIS A 53 -5.19 -29.84 2.12
CA HIS A 53 -6.31 -30.04 3.03
C HIS A 53 -6.67 -28.70 3.66
N ASP A 54 -7.97 -28.40 3.75
CA ASP A 54 -8.46 -27.12 4.28
C ASP A 54 -7.89 -26.81 5.66
N THR A 55 -7.76 -27.81 6.54
CA THR A 55 -7.20 -27.64 7.88
C THR A 55 -5.74 -27.17 7.88
N GLN A 56 -4.94 -27.59 6.89
CA GLN A 56 -3.54 -27.17 6.71
C GLN A 56 -3.42 -25.86 5.91
N ALA A 57 -4.32 -25.64 4.95
CA ALA A 57 -4.33 -24.44 4.11
C ALA A 57 -4.88 -23.21 4.84
N LYS A 58 -5.87 -23.39 5.73
CA LYS A 58 -6.60 -22.30 6.39
C LYS A 58 -5.68 -21.30 7.10
N PRO A 59 -4.69 -21.71 7.92
CA PRO A 59 -3.76 -20.77 8.56
C PRO A 59 -2.98 -19.90 7.57
N HIS A 60 -2.60 -20.43 6.41
CA HIS A 60 -1.90 -19.66 5.36
C HIS A 60 -2.83 -18.63 4.71
N THR A 61 -4.09 -19.00 4.45
CA THR A 61 -5.09 -18.08 3.89
C THR A 61 -5.45 -16.97 4.88
N ASP A 62 -5.57 -17.28 6.17
CA ASP A 62 -5.85 -16.28 7.21
C ASP A 62 -4.68 -15.30 7.37
N ARG A 63 -3.43 -15.81 7.33
CA ARG A 63 -2.23 -14.97 7.34
C ARG A 63 -2.13 -14.06 6.12
N LEU A 64 -2.53 -14.55 4.94
CA LEU A 64 -2.61 -13.75 3.72
C LEU A 64 -3.63 -12.62 3.87
N GLY A 65 -4.85 -12.94 4.32
CA GLY A 65 -5.91 -11.95 4.53
C GLY A 65 -5.52 -10.87 5.54
N ALA A 66 -4.96 -11.28 6.68
CA ALA A 66 -4.49 -10.36 7.70
C ALA A 66 -3.37 -9.44 7.19
N ALA A 67 -2.37 -9.98 6.47
CA ALA A 67 -1.29 -9.18 5.90
C ALA A 67 -1.81 -8.16 4.88
N MET A 68 -2.76 -8.55 4.02
CA MET A 68 -3.38 -7.63 3.05
C MET A 68 -4.16 -6.51 3.73
N ALA A 69 -4.96 -6.84 4.75
CA ALA A 69 -5.71 -5.83 5.52
C ALA A 69 -4.77 -4.82 6.18
N GLU A 70 -3.67 -5.29 6.78
CA GLU A 70 -2.66 -4.43 7.41
C GLU A 70 -1.95 -3.54 6.39
N ILE A 71 -1.57 -4.07 5.22
CA ILE A 71 -0.97 -3.26 4.15
C ILE A 71 -1.93 -2.15 3.71
N ALA A 72 -3.21 -2.48 3.51
CA ALA A 72 -4.22 -1.50 3.12
C ALA A 72 -4.36 -0.40 4.18
N LEU A 73 -4.38 -0.77 5.46
CA LEU A 73 -4.48 0.18 6.57
C LEU A 73 -3.26 1.10 6.66
N VAL A 74 -2.04 0.56 6.52
CA VAL A 74 -0.79 1.36 6.54
C VAL A 74 -0.77 2.36 5.38
N ARG A 75 -1.20 1.93 4.18
CA ARG A 75 -1.30 2.81 3.00
C ARG A 75 -2.33 3.91 3.22
N ALA A 76 -3.54 3.57 3.66
CA ALA A 76 -4.61 4.53 3.91
C ALA A 76 -4.22 5.58 4.98
N ARG A 77 -3.53 5.16 6.05
CA ARG A 77 -3.00 6.07 7.07
C ARG A 77 -1.95 7.01 6.49
N SER A 78 -0.97 6.47 5.77
CA SER A 78 0.06 7.28 5.09
C SER A 78 -0.55 8.29 4.14
N GLU A 79 -1.53 7.88 3.32
CA GLU A 79 -2.23 8.77 2.40
C GLU A 79 -2.99 9.88 3.13
N SER A 80 -3.68 9.54 4.22
CA SER A 80 -4.38 10.53 5.06
C SER A 80 -3.42 11.56 5.66
N GLU A 81 -2.26 11.12 6.17
CA GLU A 81 -1.23 12.01 6.70
C GLU A 81 -0.68 12.94 5.60
N VAL A 82 -0.42 12.42 4.40
CA VAL A 82 0.02 13.22 3.26
C VAL A 82 -1.03 14.26 2.86
N ILE A 83 -2.31 13.91 2.80
CA ILE A 83 -3.40 14.84 2.46
C ILE A 83 -3.52 15.96 3.49
N ALA A 84 -3.24 15.68 4.77
CA ALA A 84 -3.24 16.68 5.83
C ALA A 84 -2.13 17.74 5.65
N LEU A 85 -1.02 17.40 5.00
CA LEU A 85 0.07 18.33 4.69
C LEU A 85 -0.24 19.27 3.51
N LEU A 86 -1.24 18.95 2.70
CA LEU A 86 -1.57 19.72 1.51
C LEU A 86 -2.38 20.98 1.85
N THR A 87 -2.16 22.05 1.07
CA THR A 87 -3.01 23.24 1.13
C THR A 87 -4.41 22.97 0.56
N PRO A 88 -5.43 23.80 0.87
CA PRO A 88 -6.76 23.67 0.29
C PRO A 88 -6.75 23.61 -1.25
N GLN A 89 -5.94 24.46 -1.89
CA GLN A 89 -5.78 24.49 -3.35
C GLN A 89 -5.16 23.19 -3.88
N GLN A 90 -4.15 22.66 -3.20
CA GLN A 90 -3.52 21.39 -3.57
C GLN A 90 -4.49 20.21 -3.44
N ARG A 91 -5.35 20.20 -2.40
CA ARG A 91 -6.41 19.18 -2.25
C ARG A 91 -7.42 19.24 -3.39
N GLN A 92 -7.87 20.42 -3.77
CA GLN A 92 -8.78 20.59 -4.92
C GLN A 92 -8.14 20.07 -6.21
N ARG A 93 -6.84 20.33 -6.42
CA ARG A 93 -6.09 19.80 -7.57
C ARG A 93 -5.97 18.28 -7.52
N LEU A 94 -5.72 17.70 -6.35
CA LEU A 94 -5.67 16.26 -6.15
C LEU A 94 -7.01 15.59 -6.54
N ASP A 95 -8.14 16.16 -6.11
CA ASP A 95 -9.47 15.64 -6.46
C ASP A 95 -9.77 15.75 -7.95
N GLN A 96 -9.29 16.81 -8.61
CA GLN A 96 -9.39 16.94 -10.06
C GLN A 96 -8.59 15.84 -10.77
N LEU A 97 -7.36 15.57 -10.35
CA LEU A 97 -6.51 14.53 -10.93
C LEU A 97 -7.10 13.11 -10.76
N ARG A 98 -7.75 12.85 -9.61
CA ARG A 98 -8.50 11.60 -9.36
C ARG A 98 -9.67 11.42 -10.32
N ARG A 99 -10.48 12.48 -10.51
CA ARG A 99 -11.62 12.45 -11.45
C ARG A 99 -11.20 12.27 -12.91
N GLN A 100 -9.99 12.71 -13.25
CA GLN A 100 -9.43 12.59 -14.59
C GLN A 100 -8.85 11.19 -14.88
N GLY A 101 -8.89 10.25 -13.92
CA GLY A 101 -8.29 8.92 -14.06
C GLY A 101 -6.76 8.94 -14.13
N THR A 102 -6.13 10.13 -14.01
CA THR A 102 -4.68 10.28 -13.92
C THR A 102 -4.14 9.72 -12.60
N LEU A 103 -5.05 9.45 -11.65
CA LEU A 103 -4.81 8.82 -10.38
C LEU A 103 -5.85 7.76 -10.06
N ASP A 104 -5.76 6.65 -10.77
CA ASP A 104 -6.55 5.48 -10.43
C ASP A 104 -5.81 4.68 -9.33
N PRO A 105 -6.39 4.49 -8.13
CA PRO A 105 -5.79 3.67 -7.07
C PRO A 105 -5.59 2.20 -7.48
N ALA A 106 -6.25 1.75 -8.56
CA ALA A 106 -6.08 0.41 -9.11
C ALA A 106 -4.75 0.20 -9.87
N THR A 107 -4.11 1.26 -10.38
CA THR A 107 -2.90 1.12 -11.24
C THR A 107 -1.58 1.09 -10.45
N SER A 108 -1.62 1.19 -9.12
CA SER A 108 -0.41 1.03 -8.27
C SER A 108 -0.23 -0.39 -7.71
N ILE A 109 -0.90 -1.38 -8.32
CA ILE A 109 -0.74 -2.80 -8.03
C ILE A 109 -0.23 -3.51 -9.29
N GLU A 110 0.94 -3.12 -9.76
CA GLU A 110 1.84 -3.99 -10.53
C GLU A 110 3.27 -3.78 -10.04
#